data_AF-A0A356NES7-F1
#
_entry.id   AF-A0A356NES7-F1
#
_cell.length_a   1.000
_cell.length_b   1.000
_cell.length_c   1.000
_cell.angle_alpha   90.00
_cell.angle_beta   90.00
_cell.angle_gamma   90.00
#
_symmetry.space_group_name_H-M   'P 1'
#
loop_
_entity.id
_entity.type
_entity.pdbx_description
1 polymer ?
#
loop_
_entity_poly.entity_id
_entity_poly.type
_entity_poly.pdbx_seq_one_letter_code
_entity_poly.pdbx_strand_id
1 'polypeptide(L)'
;MQIIITYIAIQWRIQREHMGDGPPPPPPMSWSVRQRRARGALVVTASHNPPEWLGLKIKGPFGGSVDSAFTRRVERRLQAGSVVPPGRGPISRFDAWTPYLAGLSQLVDCRMLAQRLKHMGLQVLVDSMHGAAAGGLRRLLGPSTGEIRH
;
A
#
# COMPACT_ATOMS: atom_id res chain seq x y z
N MET A 1 12.43 -7.87 19.92
CA MET A 1 10.95 -7.97 19.88
C MET A 1 10.51 -7.65 18.46
N GLN A 2 10.30 -8.66 17.61
CA GLN A 2 9.89 -8.45 16.21
C GLN A 2 8.37 -8.28 16.17
N ILE A 3 7.92 -7.13 15.68
CA ILE A 3 6.51 -6.74 15.69
C ILE A 3 5.97 -6.94 14.28
N ILE A 4 5.10 -7.93 14.12
CA ILE A 4 4.39 -8.20 12.88
C ILE A 4 3.19 -7.24 12.82
N ILE A 5 3.34 -6.15 12.07
CA ILE A 5 2.21 -5.28 11.72
C ILE A 5 1.47 -5.96 10.56
N THR A 6 0.28 -6.48 10.83
CA THR A 6 -0.59 -7.08 9.80
C THR A 6 -1.31 -5.98 9.04
N TYR A 7 -1.01 -5.84 7.75
CA TYR A 7 -1.74 -4.93 6.86
C TYR A 7 -2.85 -5.71 6.17
N ILE A 8 -4.10 -5.31 6.41
CA ILE A 8 -5.26 -5.77 5.65
C ILE A 8 -5.69 -4.59 4.79
N ALA A 9 -5.70 -4.80 3.48
CA ALA A 9 -6.21 -3.81 2.55
C ALA A 9 -7.38 -4.41 1.78
N ILE A 10 -8.58 -3.86 1.97
CA ILE A 10 -9.81 -4.36 1.33
C ILE A 10 -10.26 -3.34 0.29
N GLN A 11 -10.37 -3.79 -0.95
CA GLN A 11 -10.89 -3.02 -2.07
C GLN A 11 -12.29 -3.52 -2.46
N TRP A 12 -13.28 -2.63 -2.55
CA TRP A 12 -14.68 -3.00 -2.79
C TRP A 12 -15.17 -2.61 -4.19
N ARG A 13 -15.70 -3.59 -4.93
CA ARG A 13 -16.63 -3.41 -6.07
C ARG A 13 -17.96 -4.06 -5.64
N ILE A 14 -19.11 -3.63 -6.17
CA ILE A 14 -20.48 -3.92 -5.67
C ILE A 14 -20.76 -5.39 -5.24
N GLN A 15 -19.96 -6.40 -5.63
CA GLN A 15 -20.05 -7.77 -5.10
C GLN A 15 -18.71 -8.52 -4.92
N ARG A 16 -17.55 -7.84 -4.91
CA ARG A 16 -16.23 -8.49 -4.70
C ARG A 16 -15.26 -7.63 -3.90
N GLU A 17 -14.60 -8.28 -2.97
CA GLU A 17 -13.53 -7.75 -2.14
C GLU A 17 -12.18 -8.27 -2.65
N HIS A 18 -11.13 -7.45 -2.57
CA HIS A 18 -9.77 -7.87 -2.91
C HIS A 18 -8.78 -7.54 -1.80
N MET A 19 -7.84 -8.46 -1.55
CA MET A 19 -6.76 -8.37 -0.54
C MET A 19 -5.38 -8.42 -1.21
N GLY A 20 -4.43 -7.58 -0.79
CA GLY A 20 -3.06 -7.62 -1.31
C GLY A 20 -2.31 -8.92 -0.94
N ASP A 21 -1.43 -9.39 -1.83
CA ASP A 21 -0.46 -10.45 -1.53
C ASP A 21 0.66 -9.91 -0.62
N GLY A 22 0.52 -10.16 0.69
CA GLY A 22 1.35 -9.55 1.73
C GLY A 22 0.89 -8.13 2.08
N PRO A 23 1.65 -7.37 2.87
CA PRO A 23 1.33 -5.99 3.21
C PRO A 23 1.87 -5.00 2.17
N PRO A 24 1.15 -4.64 1.09
CA PRO A 24 1.63 -3.59 0.21
C PRO A 24 1.62 -2.24 0.94
N PRO A 25 2.62 -1.37 0.73
CA PRO A 25 2.61 -0.05 1.33
C PRO A 25 1.42 0.77 0.79
N PRO A 26 1.04 1.88 1.45
CA PRO A 26 -0.11 2.68 1.04
C PRO A 26 -0.11 3.14 -0.43
N PRO A 27 1.03 3.46 -1.10
CA PRO A 27 1.03 3.90 -2.49
C PRO A 27 0.59 2.82 -3.51
N PRO A 28 1.12 1.57 -3.51
CA PRO A 28 0.57 0.48 -4.33
C PRO A 28 -0.94 0.24 -4.17
N MET A 29 -1.47 0.37 -2.95
CA MET A 29 -2.92 0.25 -2.72
C MET A 29 -3.70 1.40 -3.36
N SER A 30 -3.21 2.63 -3.19
CA SER A 30 -3.78 3.84 -3.80
C SER A 30 -3.80 3.74 -5.34
N TRP A 31 -2.72 3.21 -5.92
CA TRP A 31 -2.61 2.91 -7.35
C TRP A 31 -3.63 1.87 -7.80
N SER A 32 -3.74 0.77 -7.06
CA SER A 32 -4.63 -0.36 -7.37
C SER A 32 -6.10 0.05 -7.39
N VAL A 33 -6.52 0.99 -6.53
CA VAL A 33 -7.88 1.54 -6.56
C VAL A 33 -8.21 2.14 -7.93
N ARG A 34 -7.32 2.97 -8.49
CA ARG A 34 -7.54 3.58 -9.81
C ARG A 34 -7.47 2.54 -10.92
N GLN A 35 -6.43 1.71 -10.91
CA GLN A 35 -6.20 0.70 -11.95
C GLN A 35 -7.39 -0.26 -12.07
N ARG A 36 -7.93 -0.70 -10.93
CA ARG A 36 -9.03 -1.67 -10.85
C ARG A 36 -10.42 -1.01 -10.86
N ARG A 37 -10.48 0.32 -10.99
CA ARG A 37 -11.72 1.12 -10.94
C ARG A 37 -12.57 0.81 -9.71
N ALA A 38 -11.93 0.75 -8.55
CA ALA A 38 -12.60 0.47 -7.30
C ALA A 38 -13.39 1.68 -6.77
N ARG A 39 -14.31 1.42 -5.85
CA ARG A 39 -14.98 2.50 -5.10
C ARG A 39 -14.09 3.14 -4.03
N GLY A 40 -13.03 2.43 -3.63
CA GLY A 40 -12.08 2.86 -2.63
C GLY A 40 -11.29 1.70 -2.07
N ALA A 41 -10.45 1.98 -1.09
CA ALA A 41 -9.76 0.98 -0.30
C ALA A 41 -9.73 1.37 1.18
N LEU A 42 -9.74 0.36 2.03
CA LEU A 42 -9.35 0.48 3.43
C LEU A 42 -7.87 0.10 3.54
N VAL A 43 -7.08 0.90 4.25
CA VAL A 43 -5.67 0.65 4.49
C VAL A 43 -5.44 0.62 6.00
N VAL A 44 -5.16 -0.56 6.54
CA VAL A 44 -4.82 -0.74 7.95
C VAL A 44 -3.33 -0.44 8.15
N THR A 45 -3.03 0.66 8.83
CA THR A 45 -1.66 1.14 9.12
C THR A 45 -1.69 2.25 10.16
N ALA A 46 -0.70 2.26 11.06
CA ALA A 46 -0.43 3.39 11.95
C ALA A 46 0.69 4.31 11.43
N SER A 47 1.07 4.16 10.16
CA SER A 47 2.14 4.93 9.52
C SER A 47 3.49 4.74 10.21
N HIS A 48 3.87 5.67 11.10
CA HIS A 48 5.13 5.70 11.83
C HIS A 48 4.89 5.72 13.35
N ASN A 49 3.63 5.57 13.79
CA ASN A 49 3.30 5.56 15.20
C ASN A 49 3.96 4.37 15.90
N PRO A 50 4.10 4.44 17.23
CA PRO A 50 4.57 3.32 18.03
C PRO A 50 3.79 2.03 17.74
N PRO A 51 4.43 0.86 17.89
CA PRO A 51 3.89 -0.42 17.45
C PRO A 51 2.59 -0.85 18.13
N GLU A 52 2.30 -0.33 19.31
CA GLU A 52 1.05 -0.54 20.03
C GLU A 52 -0.16 0.15 19.39
N TRP A 53 0.07 1.00 18.37
CA TRP A 53 -0.98 1.71 17.64
C TRP A 53 -1.34 0.99 16.33
N LEU A 54 -2.62 0.94 16.02
CA LEU A 54 -3.15 0.53 14.71
C LEU A 54 -4.19 1.53 14.24
N GLY A 55 -4.11 1.92 12.97
CA GLY A 55 -5.04 2.87 12.36
C GLY A 55 -5.72 2.32 11.11
N LEU A 56 -6.83 2.95 10.73
CA LEU A 56 -7.55 2.69 9.49
C LEU A 56 -7.59 3.96 8.64
N LYS A 57 -7.10 3.90 7.41
CA LYS A 57 -7.18 4.98 6.43
C LYS A 57 -8.14 4.60 5.31
N ILE A 58 -8.99 5.54 4.89
CA ILE A 58 -9.93 5.35 3.78
C ILE A 58 -9.39 6.05 2.53
N LYS A 59 -9.26 5.30 1.44
CA LYS A 59 -8.94 5.80 0.10
C LYS A 59 -10.19 5.88 -0.75
N GLY A 60 -10.42 7.02 -1.38
CA GLY A 60 -11.53 7.24 -2.31
C GLY A 60 -11.27 6.61 -3.68
N PRO A 61 -12.25 6.64 -4.61
CA PRO A 61 -12.14 6.00 -5.92
C PRO A 61 -11.05 6.62 -6.81
N PHE A 62 -10.60 7.84 -6.50
CA PHE A 62 -9.47 8.51 -7.15
C PHE A 62 -8.10 8.04 -6.61
N GLY A 63 -8.07 7.10 -5.67
CA GLY A 63 -6.85 6.53 -5.09
C GLY A 63 -6.23 7.37 -3.96
N GLY A 64 -6.65 8.61 -3.75
CA GLY A 64 -6.19 9.45 -2.65
C GLY A 64 -6.98 9.28 -1.36
N SER A 65 -6.52 9.93 -0.29
CA SER A 65 -7.25 9.98 0.98
C SER A 65 -8.57 10.73 0.80
N VAL A 66 -9.64 10.23 1.41
CA VAL A 66 -10.93 10.92 1.44
C VAL A 66 -10.85 12.22 2.26
N ASP A 67 -11.73 13.17 1.97
CA ASP A 67 -11.81 14.43 2.71
C ASP A 67 -12.41 14.28 4.12
N SER A 68 -12.28 15.32 4.93
CA SER A 68 -12.78 15.33 6.31
C SER A 68 -14.31 15.28 6.40
N ALA A 69 -15.03 15.75 5.38
CA ALA A 69 -16.49 15.64 5.35
C ALA A 69 -16.92 14.18 5.18
N PHE A 70 -16.17 13.40 4.40
CA PHE A 70 -16.37 11.96 4.24
C PHE A 70 -16.08 11.21 5.54
N THR A 71 -14.93 11.46 6.19
CA THR A 71 -14.60 10.78 7.45
C THR A 71 -15.65 11.06 8.52
N ARG A 72 -16.09 12.33 8.67
CA ARG A 72 -17.18 12.69 9.60
C ARG A 72 -18.49 11.96 9.31
N ARG A 73 -18.83 11.72 8.04
CA ARG A 73 -20.03 10.92 7.70
C ARG A 73 -19.88 9.45 8.12
N VAL A 74 -18.70 8.87 7.97
CA VAL A 74 -18.41 7.50 8.41
C VAL A 74 -18.48 7.42 9.94
N GLU A 75 -17.82 8.34 10.64
CA GLU A 75 -17.82 8.42 12.11
C GLU A 75 -19.23 8.52 12.68
N ARG A 76 -20.08 9.40 12.12
CA ARG A 76 -21.48 9.53 12.55
C ARG A 76 -22.29 8.24 12.38
N ARG A 77 -22.06 7.49 11.29
CA ARG A 77 -22.73 6.20 11.08
C ARG A 77 -22.29 5.16 12.11
N LEU A 78 -20.99 5.12 12.41
CA LEU A 78 -20.44 4.23 13.44
C LEU A 78 -21.02 4.56 14.82
N GLN A 79 -21.07 5.85 15.19
CA GLN A 79 -21.66 6.32 16.44
C GLN A 79 -23.16 5.99 16.56
N ALA A 80 -23.90 6.05 15.44
CA ALA A 80 -25.31 5.67 15.40
C ALA A 80 -25.55 4.16 15.45
N GLY A 81 -24.51 3.34 15.66
CA GLY A 81 -24.64 1.87 15.72
C GLY A 81 -25.00 1.23 14.38
N SER A 82 -24.72 1.91 13.25
CA SER A 82 -24.99 1.34 11.93
C SER A 82 -24.07 0.13 11.69
N VAL A 83 -24.61 -1.07 11.89
CA VAL A 83 -23.93 -2.33 11.55
C VAL A 83 -24.32 -2.71 10.13
N VAL A 84 -23.34 -2.66 9.23
CA VAL A 84 -23.49 -3.29 7.91
C VAL A 84 -23.01 -4.73 8.08
N PRO A 85 -23.86 -5.75 7.82
CA PRO A 85 -23.41 -7.13 7.86
C PRO A 85 -22.25 -7.31 6.85
N PRO A 86 -21.24 -8.14 7.17
CA PRO A 86 -20.13 -8.37 6.27
C PRO A 86 -20.64 -8.82 4.89
N GLY A 87 -19.98 -8.32 3.84
CA GLY A 87 -20.27 -8.73 2.49
C GLY A 87 -20.14 -10.25 2.35
N ARG A 88 -21.09 -10.90 1.68
CA ARG A 88 -21.04 -12.34 1.40
C ARG A 88 -20.27 -12.68 0.11
N GLY A 89 -19.64 -11.68 -0.50
CA GLY A 89 -18.89 -11.84 -1.74
C GLY A 89 -17.54 -12.52 -1.50
N PRO A 90 -16.98 -13.21 -2.50
CA PRO A 90 -15.65 -13.79 -2.37
C PRO A 90 -14.60 -12.67 -2.19
N ILE A 91 -13.68 -12.89 -1.26
CA ILE A 91 -12.46 -12.10 -1.09
C ILE A 91 -11.37 -12.75 -1.94
N SER A 92 -10.89 -12.06 -2.98
CA SER A 92 -9.80 -12.56 -3.82
C SER A 92 -8.49 -11.87 -3.48
N ARG A 93 -7.36 -12.58 -3.59
CA ARG A 93 -6.05 -11.96 -3.44
C ARG A 93 -5.56 -11.32 -4.74
N PHE A 94 -4.68 -10.33 -4.63
CA PHE A 94 -4.04 -9.72 -5.78
C PHE A 94 -2.67 -9.12 -5.49
N ASP A 95 -1.85 -9.09 -6.54
CA ASP A 95 -0.58 -8.38 -6.54
C ASP A 95 -0.78 -6.86 -6.75
N ALA A 96 -0.54 -6.09 -5.70
CA ALA A 96 -0.53 -4.62 -5.76
C ALA A 96 0.83 -4.04 -6.19
N TRP A 97 1.91 -4.82 -6.10
CA TRP A 97 3.28 -4.37 -6.31
C TRP A 97 3.65 -4.29 -7.79
N THR A 98 3.50 -5.38 -8.53
CA THR A 98 3.91 -5.43 -9.95
C THR A 98 3.31 -4.31 -10.80
N PRO A 99 1.98 -4.07 -10.78
CA PRO A 99 1.41 -2.98 -11.58
C PRO A 99 1.85 -1.59 -11.12
N TYR A 100 2.09 -1.41 -9.82
CA TYR A 100 2.59 -0.15 -9.26
C TYR A 100 4.02 0.14 -9.73
N LEU A 101 4.92 -0.84 -9.60
CA LEU A 101 6.32 -0.70 -10.02
C LEU A 101 6.45 -0.50 -11.54
N ALA A 102 5.63 -1.19 -12.33
CA ALA A 102 5.55 -0.97 -13.77
C ALA A 102 5.13 0.48 -14.10
N GLY A 103 4.15 1.03 -13.37
CA GLY A 103 3.74 2.42 -13.49
C GLY A 103 4.83 3.41 -13.09
N LEU A 104 5.56 3.15 -12.00
CA LEU A 104 6.68 4.02 -11.59
C LEU A 104 7.78 4.07 -12.64
N SER A 105 8.12 2.93 -13.24
CA SER A 105 9.14 2.85 -14.30
C SER A 105 8.76 3.60 -15.57
N GLN A 106 7.49 4.00 -15.74
CA GLN A 106 7.07 4.90 -16.82
C GLN A 106 7.26 6.38 -16.48
N LEU A 107 7.33 6.72 -15.19
CA LEU A 107 7.50 8.10 -14.71
C LEU A 107 8.97 8.43 -14.42
N VAL A 108 9.76 7.41 -14.08
CA VAL A 108 11.18 7.53 -13.75
C VAL A 108 11.93 6.45 -14.52
N ASP A 109 13.01 6.84 -15.21
CA ASP A 109 13.88 5.88 -15.90
C ASP A 109 14.75 5.10 -14.91
N CYS A 110 14.15 4.11 -14.26
CA CYS A 110 14.82 3.24 -13.30
C CYS A 110 15.96 2.45 -13.95
N ARG A 111 15.89 2.18 -15.26
CA ARG A 111 16.93 1.47 -16.00
C ARG A 111 18.17 2.33 -16.15
N MET A 112 18.02 3.58 -16.59
CA MET A 112 19.12 4.54 -16.66
C MET A 112 19.73 4.76 -15.27
N LEU A 113 18.91 4.92 -14.24
CA LEU A 113 19.39 5.11 -12.87
C LEU A 113 20.23 3.91 -12.40
N ALA A 114 19.72 2.68 -12.58
CA ALA A 114 20.46 1.47 -12.24
C ALA A 114 21.79 1.34 -13.01
N GLN A 115 21.79 1.66 -14.30
CA GLN A 115 23.00 1.64 -15.13
C GLN A 115 24.04 2.67 -14.66
N ARG A 116 23.60 3.89 -14.36
CA ARG A 116 24.50 4.96 -13.86
C ARG A 116 25.09 4.61 -12.50
N LEU A 117 24.27 4.10 -11.57
CA LEU A 117 24.76 3.63 -10.27
C LEU A 117 25.85 2.56 -10.43
N LYS A 118 25.62 1.59 -11.33
CA LYS A 118 26.60 0.54 -11.63
C LYS A 118 27.89 1.12 -12.24
N HIS A 119 27.79 2.02 -13.22
CA HIS A 119 28.97 2.64 -13.85
C HIS A 119 29.81 3.42 -12.83
N MET A 120 29.17 4.16 -11.93
CA MET A 120 29.88 4.94 -10.91
C MET A 120 30.41 4.08 -9.74
N GLY A 121 30.11 2.78 -9.71
CA GLY A 121 30.44 1.92 -8.58
C GLY A 121 29.68 2.28 -7.29
N LEU A 122 28.54 2.97 -7.40
CA LEU A 122 27.75 3.39 -6.25
C LEU A 122 26.74 2.32 -5.85
N GLN A 123 26.57 2.17 -4.54
CA GLN A 123 25.53 1.35 -3.93
C GLN A 123 24.47 2.23 -3.29
N VAL A 124 23.22 1.79 -3.37
CA VAL A 124 22.09 2.39 -2.66
C VAL A 124 21.79 1.51 -1.45
N LEU A 125 21.90 2.07 -0.26
CA LEU A 125 21.51 1.40 0.98
C LEU A 125 20.15 1.92 1.43
N VAL A 126 19.23 1.00 1.70
CA VAL A 126 17.86 1.31 2.11
C VAL A 126 17.60 0.71 3.48
N ASP A 127 17.32 1.55 4.46
CA ASP A 127 16.69 1.13 5.70
C ASP A 127 15.16 1.18 5.52
N SER A 128 14.53 0.02 5.45
CA SER A 128 13.07 -0.06 5.34
C SER A 128 12.36 -0.01 6.69
N MET A 129 13.10 -0.02 7.81
CA MET A 129 12.57 0.05 9.18
C MET A 129 11.46 -1.00 9.45
N HIS A 130 11.60 -2.23 8.93
CA HIS A 130 10.57 -3.28 8.93
C HIS A 130 9.22 -2.89 8.29
N GLY A 131 9.19 -1.78 7.55
CA GLY A 131 8.00 -1.26 6.91
C GLY A 131 7.54 -2.08 5.70
N ALA A 132 6.27 -1.90 5.34
CA ALA A 132 5.63 -2.57 4.21
C ALA A 132 6.31 -2.34 2.85
N ALA A 133 7.14 -1.30 2.70
CA ALA A 133 7.82 -0.98 1.45
C ALA A 133 9.13 -1.76 1.21
N ALA A 134 9.54 -2.62 2.15
CA ALA A 134 10.72 -3.45 2.01
C ALA A 134 10.70 -4.27 0.70
N GLY A 135 11.86 -4.35 0.06
CA GLY A 135 12.11 -4.95 -1.24
C GLY A 135 11.73 -4.06 -2.43
N GLY A 136 10.98 -2.97 -2.24
CA GLY A 136 10.44 -2.16 -3.33
C GLY A 136 11.52 -1.51 -4.21
N LEU A 137 12.48 -0.82 -3.59
CA LEU A 137 13.53 -0.13 -4.34
C LEU A 137 14.50 -1.12 -5.02
N ARG A 138 14.79 -2.24 -4.36
CA ARG A 138 15.59 -3.33 -4.94
C ARG A 138 14.93 -3.92 -6.19
N ARG A 139 13.60 -4.03 -6.22
CA ARG A 139 12.86 -4.47 -7.43
C ARG A 139 12.96 -3.47 -8.58
N LEU A 140 13.15 -2.17 -8.31
CA LEU A 140 13.29 -1.12 -9.33
C LEU A 140 14.73 -0.97 -9.84
N LEU A 141 15.70 -0.93 -8.92
CA LEU A 141 17.08 -0.57 -9.23
C LEU A 141 18.04 -1.77 -9.31
N GLY A 142 17.56 -2.95 -8.92
CA GLY A 142 18.30 -4.20 -9.06
C GLY A 142 19.45 -4.36 -8.04
N PRO A 143 20.51 -5.11 -8.40
CA PRO A 143 21.54 -5.56 -7.46
C PRO A 143 22.36 -4.46 -6.77
N SER A 144 22.44 -3.26 -7.34
CA SER A 144 23.12 -2.11 -6.71
C SER A 144 22.40 -1.57 -5.48
N THR A 145 21.24 -2.14 -5.11
CA THR A 145 20.46 -1.76 -3.93
C THR A 145 20.52 -2.84 -2.85
N GLY A 146 21.14 -2.49 -1.72
CA GLY A 146 21.17 -3.27 -0.49
C GLY A 146 20.08 -2.80 0.48
N GLU A 147 19.53 -3.73 1.26
CA GLU A 147 18.65 -3.39 2.38
C GLU A 147 19.36 -3.63 3.70
N ILE A 148 19.24 -2.66 4.61
CA ILE A 148 19.71 -2.79 5.97
C ILE A 148 18.73 -3.73 6.70
N ARG A 149 19.27 -4.79 7.27
CA ARG A 149 18.53 -5.75 8.11
C ARG A 149 18.97 -5.51 9.55
N HIS A 150 18.00 -5.23 10.42
CA HIS A 150 18.19 -5.05 11.87
C HIS A 150 17.88 -6.35 12.63
#